data_AF-A0A542CTB9-F1
#
_entry.id   AF-A0A542CTB9-F1
#
_cell.length_a   1.000
_cell.length_b   1.000
_cell.length_c   1.000
_cell.angle_alpha   90.00
_cell.angle_beta   90.00
_cell.angle_gamma   90.00
#
_symmetry.space_group_name_H-M   'P 1'
#
loop_
_entity.id
_entity.type
_entity.pdbx_description
1 polymer ?
#
loop_
_entity_poly.entity_id
_entity_poly.type
_entity_poly.pdbx_seq_one_letter_code
_entity_poly.pdbx_strand_id
1 'polypeptide(L)'
;MRARNVALLLTVAVAVYLVLLAGRAVALLRTGETVPMLLGTGVLLLPLLGVWMLATTWRSGVRIQRLARRLEAEGGLPDVSDLPRRPSGRVDRAAADEWFERRKAELTAEPEDWRHWYRLAYAYDIAGDRRRARATMRKAVELEAAAGS
;
A
#
# COMPACT_ATOMS: atom_id res chain seq x y z
N MET A 1 -2.64 -18.75 22.17
CA MET A 1 -2.62 -17.27 22.12
C MET A 1 -2.74 -16.83 20.67
N ARG A 2 -3.74 -16.00 20.30
CA ARG A 2 -3.97 -15.60 18.89
C ARG A 2 -2.81 -14.75 18.38
N ALA A 3 -2.30 -15.04 17.17
CA ALA A 3 -1.16 -14.34 16.54
C ALA A 3 -1.27 -12.80 16.58
N ARG A 4 -2.49 -12.26 16.56
CA ARG A 4 -2.78 -10.82 16.71
C ARG A 4 -2.26 -10.23 18.03
N ASN A 5 -2.37 -10.94 19.14
CA ASN A 5 -1.94 -10.45 20.45
C ASN A 5 -0.41 -10.42 20.57
N VAL A 6 0.26 -11.42 19.98
CA VAL A 6 1.73 -11.45 19.90
C VAL A 6 2.25 -10.30 19.05
N ALA A 7 1.62 -10.04 17.90
CA ALA A 7 1.98 -8.91 17.04
C ALA A 7 1.81 -7.55 17.76
N LEU A 8 0.70 -7.36 18.48
CA LEU A 8 0.47 -6.15 19.28
C LEU A 8 1.52 -5.97 20.38
N LEU A 9 1.81 -7.04 21.13
CA LEU A 9 2.78 -7.01 22.22
C LEU A 9 4.19 -6.71 21.71
N LEU A 10 4.62 -7.36 20.62
CA LEU A 10 5.89 -7.06 19.96
C LEU A 10 5.95 -5.61 19.45
N THR A 11 4.87 -5.09 18.88
CA THR A 11 4.80 -3.70 18.42
C THR A 11 4.98 -2.72 19.57
N VAL A 12 4.29 -2.94 20.69
CA VAL A 12 4.43 -2.10 21.90
C VAL A 12 5.84 -2.22 22.48
N ALA A 13 6.39 -3.44 22.57
CA ALA A 13 7.75 -3.67 23.06
C ALA A 13 8.80 -2.94 22.21
N VAL A 14 8.66 -2.99 20.88
CA VAL A 14 9.50 -2.24 19.96
C VAL A 14 9.34 -0.75 20.20
N ALA A 15 8.12 -0.22 20.26
CA ALA A 15 7.88 1.21 20.50
C ALA A 15 8.52 1.70 21.80
N VAL A 16 8.38 0.94 22.90
CA VAL A 16 9.02 1.24 24.19
C VAL A 16 10.55 1.23 24.06
N TYR A 17 11.11 0.23 23.38
CA TYR A 17 12.55 0.16 23.11
C TYR A 17 13.05 1.40 22.35
N LEU A 18 12.28 1.92 21.37
CA LEU A 18 12.64 3.14 20.65
C LEU A 18 12.65 4.38 21.54
N VAL A 19 11.67 4.52 22.43
CA VAL A 19 11.61 5.62 23.39
C VAL A 19 12.79 5.57 24.36
N LEU A 20 13.12 4.39 24.88
CA LEU A 20 14.28 4.20 25.76
C LEU A 20 15.59 4.52 25.03
N LEU A 21 15.72 4.09 23.77
CA LEU A 21 16.88 4.37 22.94
C LEU A 21 17.01 5.87 22.63
N ALA A 22 15.91 6.56 22.33
CA ALA A 22 15.90 8.01 22.14
C ALA A 22 16.35 8.75 23.41
N GLY A 23 15.89 8.31 24.58
CA GLY A 23 16.35 8.85 25.87
C GLY A 23 17.85 8.65 26.09
N ARG A 24 18.39 7.48 25.74
CA ARG A 24 19.84 7.20 25.81
C ARG A 24 20.64 8.04 24.83
N ALA A 25 20.16 8.23 23.60
CA ALA A 25 20.79 9.11 22.64
C ALA A 25 20.82 10.55 23.12
N VAL A 26 19.72 11.07 23.69
CA VAL A 26 19.68 12.42 24.30
C VAL A 26 20.66 12.54 25.47
N ALA A 27 20.82 11.50 26.29
CA ALA A 27 21.82 11.48 27.35
C ALA A 27 23.26 11.53 26.81
N LEU A 28 23.55 10.78 25.73
CA LEU A 28 24.85 10.77 25.04
C LEU A 28 25.13 12.08 24.29
N LEU A 29 24.09 12.72 23.76
CA LEU A 29 24.19 14.05 23.14
C LEU A 29 24.60 15.12 24.18
N ARG A 30 24.23 14.92 25.45
CA ARG A 30 24.57 15.83 26.55
C ARG A 30 25.96 15.61 27.13
N THR A 31 26.62 14.47 26.87
CA THR A 31 27.99 14.19 27.36
C THR A 31 29.09 14.87 26.54
N GLY A 32 28.80 15.38 25.34
CA GLY A 32 29.76 16.15 24.53
C GLY A 32 30.82 15.34 23.79
N GLU A 33 30.77 14.01 23.86
CA GLU A 33 31.69 13.10 23.14
C GLU A 33 31.12 12.67 21.78
N THR A 34 31.94 12.72 20.72
CA THR A 34 31.52 12.53 19.33
C THR A 34 31.25 11.07 18.95
N VAL A 35 32.03 10.13 19.49
CA VAL A 35 31.95 8.70 19.12
C VAL A 35 30.65 8.04 19.61
N PRO A 36 30.21 8.22 20.87
CA PRO A 36 28.95 7.65 21.34
C PRO A 36 27.72 8.28 20.67
N MET A 37 27.84 9.54 20.24
CA MET A 37 26.83 10.29 19.47
C MET A 37 26.52 9.63 18.11
N LEU A 38 27.57 9.24 17.38
CA LEU A 38 27.46 8.58 16.07
C LEU A 38 26.85 7.18 16.20
N LEU A 39 27.29 6.40 17.19
CA LEU A 39 26.72 5.07 17.47
C LEU A 39 25.24 5.17 17.85
N GLY A 40 24.86 6.09 18.75
CA GLY A 40 23.47 6.30 19.13
C GLY A 40 22.58 6.71 17.95
N THR A 41 23.09 7.55 17.06
CA THR A 41 22.39 7.97 15.84
C THR A 41 22.18 6.79 14.88
N GLY A 42 23.21 5.96 14.67
CA GLY A 42 23.10 4.77 13.82
C GLY A 42 22.05 3.77 14.32
N VAL A 43 21.97 3.55 15.63
CA VAL A 43 20.98 2.64 16.22
C VAL A 43 19.56 3.23 16.15
N LEU A 44 19.40 4.56 16.16
CA LEU A 44 18.10 5.22 16.00
C LEU A 44 17.60 5.27 14.54
N LEU A 45 18.51 5.31 13.56
CA LEU A 45 18.13 5.39 12.14
C LEU A 45 17.34 4.15 11.68
N LEU A 46 17.79 2.95 12.04
CA LEU A 46 17.12 1.69 11.66
C LEU A 46 15.64 1.63 12.06
N PRO A 47 15.26 1.90 13.32
CA PRO A 47 13.86 1.89 13.69
C PRO A 47 13.07 3.08 13.17
N LEU A 48 13.70 4.25 12.99
CA LEU A 48 13.05 5.40 12.36
C LEU A 48 12.64 5.06 10.92
N LEU A 49 13.53 4.38 10.18
CA LEU A 49 13.25 3.79 8.86
C LEU A 49 12.11 2.77 8.92
N GLY A 50 12.08 1.91 9.94
CA GLY A 50 10.99 0.95 10.16
C GLY A 50 9.63 1.64 10.35
N VAL A 51 9.56 2.65 11.22
CA VAL A 51 8.36 3.46 11.46
C VAL A 51 7.94 4.18 10.17
N TRP A 52 8.89 4.75 9.44
CA TRP A 52 8.64 5.42 8.17
C TRP A 52 8.10 4.47 7.09
N MET A 53 8.66 3.26 6.95
CA MET A 53 8.12 2.22 6.06
C MET A 53 6.70 1.82 6.45
N LEU A 54 6.42 1.69 7.74
CA LEU A 54 5.08 1.33 8.21
C LEU A 54 4.07 2.45 7.92
N ALA A 55 4.45 3.69 8.18
CA ALA A 55 3.62 4.87 7.92
C ALA A 55 3.33 5.05 6.43
N THR A 56 4.32 4.86 5.56
CA THR A 56 4.15 4.94 4.10
C THR A 56 3.26 3.81 3.57
N THR A 57 3.40 2.60 4.12
CA THR A 57 2.52 1.46 3.80
C THR A 57 1.08 1.72 4.21
N TRP A 58 0.86 2.19 5.44
CA TRP A 58 -0.48 2.49 5.95
C TRP A 58 -1.16 3.60 5.18
N ARG A 59 -0.45 4.70 4.86
CA ARG A 59 -0.98 5.78 4.03
C ARG A 59 -1.44 5.28 2.66
N SER A 60 -0.68 4.37 2.05
CA SER A 60 -1.03 3.77 0.76
C SER A 60 -2.31 2.92 0.86
N GLY A 61 -2.43 2.10 1.91
CA GLY A 61 -3.63 1.29 2.15
C GLY A 61 -4.89 2.13 2.35
N VAL A 62 -4.81 3.20 3.16
CA VAL A 62 -5.95 4.08 3.45
C VAL A 62 -6.42 4.81 2.18
N ARG A 63 -5.51 5.26 1.31
CA ARG A 63 -5.87 5.90 0.02
C ARG A 63 -6.61 4.92 -0.89
N ILE A 64 -6.09 3.70 -1.04
CA ILE A 64 -6.75 2.64 -1.84
C ILE A 64 -8.13 2.32 -1.28
N GLN A 65 -8.29 2.19 0.04
CA GLN A 65 -9.59 1.94 0.66
C GLN A 65 -10.57 3.11 0.48
N ARG A 66 -10.10 4.36 0.47
CA ARG A 66 -10.94 5.52 0.16
C ARG A 66 -11.43 5.49 -1.30
N LEU A 67 -10.53 5.20 -2.25
CA LEU A 67 -10.89 5.03 -3.67
C LEU A 67 -11.90 3.90 -3.88
N ALA A 68 -11.69 2.74 -3.25
CA ALA A 68 -12.62 1.62 -3.34
C ALA A 68 -14.01 2.01 -2.83
N ARG A 69 -14.11 2.67 -1.67
CA ARG A 69 -15.40 3.16 -1.13
C ARG A 69 -16.07 4.21 -2.00
N ARG A 70 -15.29 5.10 -2.62
CA ARG A 70 -15.81 6.13 -3.53
C ARG A 70 -16.38 5.50 -4.79
N LEU A 71 -15.66 4.52 -5.36
CA LEU A 71 -16.11 3.77 -6.52
C LEU A 71 -17.33 2.88 -6.21
N GLU A 72 -17.39 2.31 -5.01
CA GLU A 72 -18.53 1.56 -4.51
C GLU A 72 -19.78 2.43 -4.36
N ALA A 73 -19.63 3.65 -3.80
CA ALA A 73 -20.73 4.62 -3.71
C ALA A 73 -21.26 5.06 -5.09
N GLU A 74 -20.40 5.06 -6.10
CA GLU A 74 -20.76 5.37 -7.49
C GLU A 74 -21.29 4.13 -8.26
N GLY A 75 -21.36 2.96 -7.63
CA GLY A 75 -21.77 1.70 -8.28
C GLY A 75 -20.81 1.23 -9.37
N GLY A 76 -19.60 1.78 -9.43
CA GLY A 76 -18.63 1.57 -10.50
C GLY A 76 -17.64 0.44 -10.25
N LEU A 77 -17.83 -0.33 -9.17
CA LEU A 77 -17.00 -1.49 -8.84
C LEU A 77 -17.00 -2.44 -10.04
N PRO A 78 -15.83 -2.94 -10.46
CA PRO A 78 -15.78 -3.87 -11.57
C PRO A 78 -16.60 -5.12 -11.22
N ASP A 79 -17.64 -5.40 -12.02
CA ASP A 79 -18.41 -6.62 -11.87
C ASP A 79 -17.57 -7.79 -12.43
N VAL A 80 -17.00 -8.53 -11.50
CA VAL A 80 -16.14 -9.71 -11.72
C VAL A 80 -16.89 -10.99 -11.41
N SER A 81 -18.15 -10.88 -11.01
CA SER A 81 -18.98 -11.96 -10.49
C SER A 81 -19.18 -13.05 -11.54
N ASP A 82 -19.33 -12.64 -12.79
CA ASP A 82 -19.64 -13.50 -13.93
C ASP A 82 -18.41 -14.09 -14.63
N LEU A 83 -17.18 -13.74 -14.21
CA LEU A 83 -16.00 -14.27 -14.87
C LEU A 83 -15.77 -15.75 -14.50
N PRO A 84 -15.56 -16.65 -15.50
CA PRO A 84 -15.31 -18.05 -15.24
C PRO A 84 -14.08 -18.24 -14.35
N ARG A 85 -14.24 -19.06 -13.31
CA ARG A 85 -13.20 -19.30 -12.30
C ARG A 85 -12.64 -20.70 -12.43
N ARG A 86 -11.34 -20.83 -12.20
CA ARG A 86 -10.63 -22.10 -12.06
C ARG A 86 -11.04 -22.76 -10.74
N PRO A 87 -10.84 -24.08 -10.57
CA PRO A 87 -11.13 -24.79 -9.32
C PRO A 87 -10.39 -24.24 -8.08
N SER A 88 -9.32 -23.47 -8.31
CA SER A 88 -8.58 -22.74 -7.27
C SER A 88 -9.24 -21.43 -6.82
N GLY A 89 -10.39 -21.05 -7.39
CA GLY A 89 -11.11 -19.79 -7.11
C GLY A 89 -10.56 -18.56 -7.86
N ARG A 90 -9.44 -18.70 -8.59
CA ARG A 90 -8.87 -17.64 -9.44
C ARG A 90 -9.66 -17.54 -10.75
N VAL A 91 -9.83 -16.33 -11.28
CA VAL A 91 -10.41 -16.14 -12.63
C VAL A 91 -9.55 -16.86 -13.67
N ASP A 92 -10.19 -17.41 -14.69
CA ASP A 92 -9.50 -18.03 -15.81
C ASP A 92 -8.60 -17.02 -16.52
N ARG A 93 -7.40 -17.47 -16.92
CA ARG A 93 -6.41 -16.59 -17.51
C ARG A 93 -6.88 -16.00 -18.85
N ALA A 94 -7.56 -16.79 -19.67
CA ALA A 94 -8.09 -16.31 -20.95
C ALA A 94 -9.19 -15.27 -20.74
N ALA A 95 -10.08 -15.50 -19.77
CA ALA A 95 -11.12 -14.54 -19.41
C ALA A 95 -10.55 -13.26 -18.79
N ALA A 96 -9.47 -13.36 -18.02
CA ALA A 96 -8.77 -12.19 -17.47
C ALA A 96 -8.09 -11.36 -18.57
N ASP A 97 -7.48 -12.01 -19.57
CA ASP A 97 -6.82 -11.35 -20.70
C ASP A 97 -7.82 -10.65 -21.64
N GLU A 98 -8.98 -11.27 -21.91
CA GLU A 98 -10.06 -10.64 -22.70
C GLU A 98 -10.66 -9.43 -21.96
N TRP A 99 -10.89 -9.58 -20.65
CA TRP A 99 -11.36 -8.48 -19.81
C TRP A 99 -10.34 -7.34 -19.75
N PHE A 100 -9.05 -7.65 -19.74
CA PHE A 100 -7.96 -6.69 -19.77
C PHE A 100 -7.96 -5.86 -21.06
N GLU A 101 -8.02 -6.49 -22.24
CA GLU A 101 -8.01 -5.77 -23.51
C GLU A 101 -9.22 -4.83 -23.65
N ARG A 102 -10.40 -5.26 -23.18
CA ARG A 102 -11.59 -4.40 -23.14
C ARG A 102 -11.41 -3.17 -22.24
N ARG A 103 -10.84 -3.34 -21.03
CA ARG A 103 -10.59 -2.21 -20.11
C ARG A 103 -9.49 -1.28 -20.60
N LYS A 104 -8.50 -1.81 -21.31
CA LYS A 104 -7.42 -1.02 -21.93
C LYS A 104 -7.93 -0.15 -23.07
N ALA A 105 -8.90 -0.63 -23.84
CA ALA A 105 -9.58 0.16 -24.86
C ALA A 105 -10.34 1.34 -24.25
N GLU A 106 -11.09 1.11 -23.16
CA GLU A 106 -11.79 2.17 -22.41
C GLU A 106 -10.81 3.22 -21.85
N LEU A 107 -9.67 2.78 -21.31
CA LEU A 107 -8.61 3.69 -20.83
C LEU A 107 -8.02 4.56 -21.95
N THR A 108 -7.94 4.03 -23.17
CA THR A 108 -7.41 4.76 -24.33
C THR A 108 -8.35 5.90 -24.74
N ALA A 109 -9.65 5.75 -24.49
CA ALA A 109 -10.63 6.79 -24.77
C ALA A 109 -10.62 7.90 -23.71
N GLU A 110 -10.50 7.55 -22.42
CA GLU A 110 -10.52 8.51 -21.32
C GLU A 110 -9.33 8.31 -20.37
N PRO A 111 -8.13 8.82 -20.75
CA PRO A 111 -6.90 8.58 -20.00
C PRO A 111 -6.83 9.37 -18.68
N GLU A 112 -7.69 10.36 -18.46
CA GLU A 112 -7.68 11.20 -17.25
C GLU A 112 -8.64 10.71 -16.16
N ASP A 113 -9.58 9.81 -16.48
CA ASP A 113 -10.50 9.28 -15.46
C ASP A 113 -9.81 8.20 -14.62
N TRP A 114 -9.60 8.51 -13.35
CA TRP A 114 -9.03 7.62 -12.35
C TRP A 114 -9.77 6.28 -12.21
N ARG A 115 -11.07 6.22 -12.55
CA ARG A 115 -11.89 5.00 -12.48
C ARG A 115 -11.43 3.94 -13.47
N HIS A 116 -11.09 4.34 -14.70
CA HIS A 116 -10.56 3.43 -15.72
C HIS A 116 -9.21 2.85 -15.30
N TRP A 117 -8.35 3.68 -14.70
CA TRP A 117 -7.08 3.22 -14.11
C TRP A 117 -7.29 2.23 -12.96
N TYR A 118 -8.28 2.46 -12.08
CA TYR A 118 -8.61 1.53 -10.99
C TYR A 118 -9.07 0.16 -11.53
N ARG A 119 -9.97 0.14 -12.53
CA ARG A 119 -10.45 -1.10 -13.16
C ARG A 119 -9.30 -1.86 -13.85
N LEU A 120 -8.40 -1.15 -14.54
CA LEU A 120 -7.23 -1.76 -15.16
C LEU A 120 -6.24 -2.34 -14.12
N ALA A 121 -6.03 -1.64 -13.01
CA ALA A 121 -5.21 -2.14 -11.91
C ALA A 121 -5.76 -3.45 -11.34
N TYR A 122 -7.09 -3.53 -11.21
CA TYR A 122 -7.78 -4.74 -10.80
C TYR A 122 -7.63 -5.88 -11.83
N ALA A 123 -7.68 -5.57 -13.14
CA ALA A 123 -7.41 -6.54 -14.22
C ALA A 123 -6.03 -7.19 -14.05
N TYR A 124 -5.00 -6.37 -13.81
CA TYR A 124 -3.63 -6.85 -13.61
C TYR A 124 -3.50 -7.73 -12.36
N ASP A 125 -4.23 -7.44 -11.28
CA ASP A 125 -4.19 -8.26 -10.07
C ASP A 125 -4.83 -9.64 -10.29
N ILE A 126 -5.97 -9.68 -10.99
CA ILE A 126 -6.62 -10.93 -11.41
C ILE A 126 -5.69 -11.78 -12.27
N ALA A 127 -5.07 -11.16 -13.28
CA ALA A 127 -4.11 -11.82 -14.18
C ALA A 127 -2.84 -12.29 -13.45
N GLY A 128 -2.62 -11.85 -12.20
CA GLY A 128 -1.48 -12.21 -11.36
C GLY A 128 -0.26 -11.31 -11.52
N ASP A 129 -0.33 -10.27 -12.35
CA ASP A 129 0.73 -9.26 -12.50
C ASP A 129 0.63 -8.20 -11.40
N ARG A 130 1.02 -8.61 -10.19
CA ARG A 130 1.03 -7.75 -9.00
C ARG A 130 1.92 -6.52 -9.12
N ARG A 131 2.92 -6.54 -10.01
CA ARG A 131 3.83 -5.41 -10.22
C ARG A 131 3.13 -4.34 -11.03
N ARG A 132 2.51 -4.72 -12.15
CA ARG A 132 1.73 -3.80 -12.99
C ARG A 132 0.48 -3.33 -12.27
N ALA A 133 -0.24 -4.21 -11.56
CA ALA A 133 -1.41 -3.84 -10.75
C ALA A 133 -1.11 -2.69 -9.79
N ARG A 134 0.01 -2.78 -9.05
CA ARG A 134 0.43 -1.73 -8.12
C ARG A 134 0.84 -0.44 -8.83
N ALA A 135 1.50 -0.52 -9.99
CA ALA A 135 1.87 0.67 -10.75
C ALA A 135 0.62 1.41 -11.27
N THR A 136 -0.33 0.67 -11.84
CA THR A 136 -1.58 1.22 -12.35
C THR A 136 -2.46 1.78 -11.23
N MET A 137 -2.52 1.10 -10.08
CA MET A 137 -3.25 1.59 -8.90
C MET A 137 -2.69 2.93 -8.37
N ARG A 138 -1.36 3.10 -8.37
CA ARG A 138 -0.76 4.40 -8.00
C ARG A 138 -1.19 5.50 -8.95
N LYS A 139 -1.27 5.24 -10.25
CA LYS A 139 -1.73 6.22 -11.24
C LYS A 139 -3.19 6.63 -11.00
N ALA A 140 -4.06 5.68 -10.65
CA ALA A 140 -5.43 5.99 -10.25
C ALA A 140 -5.49 6.91 -9.02
N VAL A 141 -4.65 6.64 -8.00
CA VAL A 141 -4.55 7.47 -6.79
C VAL A 141 -4.03 8.88 -7.10
N GLU A 142 -3.08 9.01 -8.02
CA GLU A 142 -2.54 10.32 -8.44
C GLU A 142 -3.59 11.16 -9.17
N LEU A 143 -4.34 10.55 -10.10
CA LEU A 143 -5.39 11.24 -10.85
C LEU A 143 -6.58 11.65 -9.97
N GLU A 144 -6.98 10.80 -9.02
CA GLU A 144 -8.03 11.17 -8.06
C GLU A 144 -7.61 12.33 -7.16
N ALA A 145 -6.35 12.36 -6.74
CA ALA A 145 -5.81 13.46 -5.95
C ALA A 145 -5.74 14.77 -6.75
N ALA A 146 -5.46 14.71 -8.05
CA ALA A 146 -5.43 15.86 -8.96
C ALA A 146 -6.83 16.35 -9.34
N ALA A 147 -7.82 15.45 -9.44
CA ALA A 147 -9.21 15.80 -9.73
C ALA A 147 -9.97 16.32 -8.50
N GLY A 148 -9.45 16.06 -7.30
CA GLY A 148 -10.01 16.52 -6.03
C GLY A 148 -9.40 17.81 -5.45
N SER A 149 -8.40 18.39 -6.13
CA SER A 149 -7.77 19.69 -5.81
C SER A 149 -8.32 20.80 -6.69
#